data_AF-A0A660MLM1-F1
#
_entry.id   AF-A0A660MLM1-F1
#
_cell.length_a   1.000
_cell.length_b   1.000
_cell.length_c   1.000
_cell.angle_alpha   90.00
_cell.angle_beta   90.00
_cell.angle_gamma   90.00
#
_symmetry.space_group_name_H-M   'P 1'
#
loop_
_entity.id
_entity.type
_entity.pdbx_description
1 polymer ?
#
loop_
_entity_poly.entity_id
_entity_poly.type
_entity_poly.pdbx_seq_one_letter_code
_entity_poly.pdbx_strand_id
1 'polypeptide(L)'
;MPRKHITFPPPRYPEITKADDSLLRRISTTADSGDEATRYLAALRQIMQTQNGYLSSAHHQDYYPGDAIELCAERANDNAAAFTLCHLIIIQSALAQTCPFTLSYYWEHYRTQRAQLPPRLQDQLDTAYQHAHKHGLIDDTFRPPSP
;
A
#
# COMPACT_ATOMS: atom_id res chain seq x y z
N MET A 1 -5.95 -19.06 -20.78
CA MET A 1 -7.16 -18.35 -20.29
C MET A 1 -7.10 -16.91 -20.77
N PRO A 2 -8.20 -16.31 -21.26
CA PRO A 2 -8.18 -14.90 -21.63
C PRO A 2 -7.90 -14.06 -20.38
N ARG A 3 -6.91 -13.16 -20.46
CA ARG A 3 -6.63 -12.19 -19.37
C ARG A 3 -7.88 -11.37 -19.16
N LYS A 4 -8.49 -11.45 -17.97
CA LYS A 4 -9.61 -10.59 -17.58
C LYS A 4 -9.12 -9.15 -17.73
N HIS A 5 -9.73 -8.37 -18.61
CA HIS A 5 -9.38 -6.97 -18.78
C HIS A 5 -9.81 -6.24 -17.50
N ILE A 6 -8.85 -5.85 -16.68
CA ILE A 6 -9.10 -5.08 -15.45
C ILE A 6 -9.03 -3.61 -15.82
N THR A 7 -10.08 -2.88 -15.49
CA THR A 7 -10.09 -1.42 -15.58
C THR A 7 -9.79 -0.86 -14.20
N PHE A 8 -8.68 -0.14 -14.08
CA PHE A 8 -8.32 0.53 -12.84
C PHE A 8 -9.08 1.87 -12.73
N PRO A 9 -9.83 2.09 -11.64
CA PRO A 9 -10.51 3.36 -11.44
C PRO A 9 -9.48 4.49 -11.20
N PRO A 10 -9.89 5.76 -11.23
CA PRO A 10 -9.03 6.85 -10.82
C PRO A 10 -8.45 6.62 -9.41
N PRO A 11 -7.25 7.15 -9.10
CA PRO A 11 -6.66 7.05 -7.76
C PRO A 11 -7.62 7.60 -6.71
N ARG A 12 -7.88 6.83 -5.65
CA ARG A 12 -8.80 7.27 -4.58
C ARG A 12 -8.18 8.36 -3.70
N TYR A 13 -6.86 8.31 -3.54
CA TYR A 13 -6.10 9.19 -2.66
C TYR A 13 -5.17 10.08 -3.49
N PRO A 14 -5.33 11.42 -3.45
CA PRO A 14 -4.52 12.35 -4.24
C PRO A 14 -3.01 12.26 -4.00
N GLU A 15 -2.57 11.70 -2.88
CA GLU A 15 -1.16 11.56 -2.53
C GLU A 15 -0.47 10.47 -3.34
N ILE A 16 -1.24 9.49 -3.85
CA ILE A 16 -0.71 8.45 -4.73
C ILE A 16 -0.19 9.05 -6.03
N THR A 17 -0.87 10.07 -6.58
CA THR A 17 -0.43 10.75 -7.81
C THR A 17 0.73 11.71 -7.59
N LYS A 18 1.04 12.03 -6.32
CA LYS A 18 2.15 12.91 -5.94
C LYS A 18 3.42 12.13 -5.58
N ALA A 19 3.36 10.80 -5.61
CA ALA A 19 4.53 9.97 -5.33
C ALA A 19 5.61 10.24 -6.39
N ASP A 20 6.76 10.72 -5.93
CA ASP A 20 7.92 10.95 -6.79
C ASP A 20 8.84 9.72 -6.83
N ASP A 21 9.84 9.76 -7.71
CA ASP A 21 10.77 8.65 -7.88
C ASP A 21 11.60 8.35 -6.62
N SER A 22 11.89 9.38 -5.84
CA SER A 22 12.63 9.24 -4.58
C SER A 22 11.83 8.40 -3.60
N LEU A 23 10.52 8.67 -3.49
CA LEU A 23 9.62 7.93 -2.62
C LEU A 23 9.46 6.47 -3.07
N LEU A 24 9.27 6.23 -4.37
CA LEU A 24 9.17 4.88 -4.92
C LEU A 24 10.47 4.08 -4.74
N ARG A 25 11.62 4.74 -4.88
CA ARG A 25 12.93 4.12 -4.64
C ARG A 25 13.07 3.69 -3.18
N ARG A 26 12.61 4.51 -2.23
CA ARG A 26 12.66 4.14 -0.81
C ARG A 26 11.83 2.90 -0.50
N ILE A 27 10.63 2.77 -1.09
CA ILE A 27 9.81 1.55 -0.97
C ILE A 27 10.55 0.35 -1.55
N SER A 28 11.14 0.52 -2.75
CA SER A 28 11.88 -0.55 -3.42
C SER A 28 13.05 -1.06 -2.58
N THR A 29 13.76 -0.15 -1.92
CA THR A 29 14.90 -0.50 -1.05
C THR A 29 14.51 -1.06 0.31
N THR A 30 13.22 -1.07 0.66
CA THR A 30 12.74 -1.75 1.87
C THR A 30 12.74 -3.26 1.70
N ALA A 31 12.49 -3.76 0.48
CA ALA A 31 12.47 -5.20 0.20
C ALA A 31 13.85 -5.77 -0.11
N ASP A 32 14.64 -5.07 -0.93
CA ASP A 32 15.91 -5.59 -1.45
C ASP A 32 16.91 -4.46 -1.80
N SER A 33 18.05 -4.82 -2.38
CA SER A 33 19.12 -3.92 -2.79
C SER A 33 19.61 -4.24 -4.22
N GLY A 34 20.48 -3.39 -4.76
CA GLY A 34 21.10 -3.62 -6.07
C GLY A 34 20.10 -3.74 -7.23
N ASP A 35 20.27 -4.80 -8.03
CA ASP A 35 19.46 -5.04 -9.23
C ASP A 35 18.00 -5.34 -8.88
N GLU A 36 17.73 -6.04 -7.77
CA GLU A 36 16.37 -6.40 -7.41
C GLU A 36 15.58 -5.18 -6.94
N ALA A 37 16.18 -4.29 -6.13
CA ALA A 37 15.59 -2.98 -5.82
C ALA A 37 15.30 -2.15 -7.08
N THR A 38 16.12 -2.28 -8.12
CA THR A 38 15.90 -1.59 -9.41
C THR A 38 14.70 -2.16 -10.15
N ARG A 39 14.47 -3.47 -10.08
CA ARG A 39 13.30 -4.13 -10.67
C ARG A 39 12.02 -3.78 -9.91
N TYR A 40 12.07 -3.70 -8.57
CA TYR A 40 10.96 -3.20 -7.76
C TYR A 40 10.58 -1.79 -8.15
N LEU A 41 11.55 -0.91 -8.31
CA LEU A 41 11.32 0.49 -8.70
C LEU A 41 10.65 0.57 -10.08
N ALA A 42 11.09 -0.24 -11.05
CA ALA A 42 10.48 -0.28 -12.37
C ALA A 42 9.02 -0.76 -12.31
N ALA A 43 8.73 -1.80 -11.52
CA ALA A 43 7.38 -2.31 -11.33
C ALA A 43 6.47 -1.28 -10.64
N LEU A 44 6.95 -0.61 -9.59
CA LEU A 44 6.22 0.44 -8.89
C LEU A 44 5.91 1.62 -9.82
N ARG A 45 6.88 2.08 -10.62
CA ARG A 45 6.66 3.13 -11.63
C ARG A 45 5.57 2.74 -12.61
N GLN A 46 5.61 1.50 -13.11
CA GLN A 46 4.59 0.99 -14.03
C GLN A 46 3.20 0.99 -13.39
N ILE A 47 3.07 0.57 -12.13
CA ILE A 47 1.80 0.58 -11.39
C ILE A 47 1.26 2.01 -11.21
N MET A 48 2.13 2.97 -10.84
CA MET A 48 1.72 4.37 -10.70
C MET A 48 1.22 4.96 -12.02
N GLN A 49 1.90 4.65 -13.13
CA GLN A 49 1.60 5.22 -14.45
C GLN A 49 0.40 4.57 -15.14
N THR A 50 0.26 3.25 -15.04
CA THR A 50 -0.67 2.47 -15.88
C THR A 50 -1.86 1.93 -15.10
N GLN A 51 -1.76 1.86 -13.77
CA GLN A 51 -2.76 1.26 -12.91
C GLN A 51 -3.26 2.22 -11.84
N ASN A 52 -2.99 3.52 -11.92
CA ASN A 52 -3.45 4.51 -10.94
C ASN A 52 -3.02 4.18 -9.49
N GLY A 53 -1.91 3.45 -9.33
CA GLY A 53 -1.41 2.99 -8.04
C GLY A 53 -2.14 1.78 -7.46
N TYR A 54 -3.09 1.15 -8.17
CA TYR A 54 -3.77 -0.05 -7.70
C TYR A 54 -2.91 -1.29 -7.96
N LEU A 55 -2.84 -2.19 -6.99
CA LEU A 55 -2.32 -3.54 -7.17
C LEU A 55 -3.41 -4.46 -7.74
N SER A 56 -2.98 -5.50 -8.46
CA SER A 56 -3.86 -6.46 -9.09
C SER A 56 -3.38 -7.90 -8.91
N SER A 57 -4.19 -8.74 -8.26
CA SER A 57 -3.89 -10.19 -8.16
C SER A 57 -3.93 -10.89 -9.50
N ALA A 58 -4.68 -10.36 -10.49
CA ALA A 58 -4.64 -10.92 -11.85
C ALA A 58 -3.31 -10.65 -12.57
N HIS A 59 -2.51 -9.71 -12.06
CA HIS A 59 -1.14 -9.46 -12.50
C HIS A 59 -0.10 -10.02 -11.52
N HIS A 60 -0.51 -10.83 -10.53
CA HIS A 60 0.35 -11.39 -9.47
C HIS A 60 1.08 -10.32 -8.63
N GLN A 61 0.47 -9.14 -8.50
CA GLN A 61 1.03 -8.00 -7.75
C GLN A 61 0.70 -8.03 -6.25
N ASP A 62 -0.01 -9.06 -5.81
CA ASP A 62 -0.11 -9.52 -4.42
C ASP A 62 1.19 -10.18 -3.94
N TYR A 63 2.08 -10.59 -4.86
CA TYR A 63 3.42 -11.03 -4.54
C TYR A 63 4.45 -9.98 -4.95
N TYR A 64 4.55 -9.64 -6.24
CA TYR A 64 5.56 -8.69 -6.74
C TYR A 64 4.92 -7.56 -7.56
N PRO A 65 5.07 -6.28 -7.18
CA PRO A 65 5.89 -5.74 -6.09
C PRO A 65 5.12 -5.59 -4.76
N GLY A 66 4.09 -6.41 -4.53
CA GLY A 66 3.21 -6.33 -3.36
C GLY A 66 3.98 -6.50 -2.04
N ASP A 67 4.88 -7.47 -1.98
CA ASP A 67 5.76 -7.72 -0.84
C ASP A 67 6.56 -6.50 -0.38
N ALA A 68 7.13 -5.71 -1.30
CA ALA A 68 7.84 -4.47 -0.97
C ALA A 68 6.92 -3.41 -0.37
N ILE A 69 5.68 -3.32 -0.87
CA ILE A 69 4.66 -2.42 -0.35
C ILE A 69 4.22 -2.87 1.05
N GLU A 70 4.01 -4.17 1.25
CA GLU A 70 3.63 -4.74 2.54
C GLU A 70 4.72 -4.53 3.59
N LEU A 71 5.97 -4.89 3.28
CA LEU A 71 7.12 -4.67 4.16
C LEU A 71 7.27 -3.19 4.55
N CYS A 72 7.04 -2.28 3.62
CA CYS A 72 7.07 -0.85 3.89
C CYS A 72 5.86 -0.36 4.71
N ALA A 73 4.69 -0.99 4.56
CA ALA A 73 3.49 -0.70 5.36
C ALA A 73 3.53 -1.28 6.78
N GLU A 74 4.46 -2.19 7.08
CA GLU A 74 4.63 -2.73 8.44
C GLU A 74 5.48 -1.84 9.34
N ARG A 75 6.33 -0.96 8.77
CA ARG A 75 7.31 -0.20 9.55
C ARG A 75 7.40 1.26 9.08
N ALA A 76 6.95 2.17 9.93
CA ALA A 76 6.98 3.61 9.69
C ALA A 76 8.37 4.25 9.77
N ASN A 77 9.36 3.55 10.37
CA ASN A 77 10.75 3.98 10.59
C ASN A 77 11.29 4.86 9.45
N ASP A 78 12.01 5.95 9.76
CA ASP A 78 12.74 6.88 8.87
C ASP A 78 12.03 7.35 7.57
N ASN A 79 10.77 6.96 7.35
CA ASN A 79 10.14 7.02 6.05
C ASN A 79 8.61 7.04 6.13
N ALA A 80 8.08 7.89 7.02
CA ALA A 80 6.65 8.10 7.23
C ALA A 80 5.85 8.33 5.92
N ALA A 81 6.44 8.99 4.92
CA ALA A 81 5.81 9.21 3.63
C ALA A 81 5.63 7.91 2.82
N ALA A 82 6.63 7.02 2.79
CA ALA A 82 6.55 5.77 2.05
C ALA A 82 5.61 4.79 2.74
N PHE A 83 5.71 4.71 4.07
CA PHE A 83 4.77 3.98 4.92
C PHE A 83 3.33 4.40 4.63
N THR A 84 3.08 5.72 4.61
CA THR A 84 1.75 6.27 4.30
C THR A 84 1.31 5.90 2.89
N LEU A 85 2.17 6.08 1.89
CA LEU A 85 1.85 5.74 0.50
C LEU A 85 1.48 4.25 0.35
N CYS A 86 2.22 3.35 0.99
CA CYS A 86 1.99 1.91 0.92
C CYS A 86 0.64 1.53 1.52
N HIS A 87 0.27 2.09 2.68
CA HIS A 87 -1.07 1.91 3.24
C HIS A 87 -2.18 2.37 2.29
N LEU A 88 -2.03 3.53 1.64
CA LEU A 88 -3.06 4.03 0.73
C LEU A 88 -3.22 3.13 -0.50
N ILE A 89 -2.11 2.60 -1.04
CA ILE A 89 -2.11 1.64 -2.15
C ILE A 89 -2.84 0.35 -1.73
N ILE A 90 -2.52 -0.20 -0.56
CA ILE A 90 -3.16 -1.39 0.00
C ILE A 90 -4.66 -1.15 0.19
N ILE A 91 -5.04 -0.06 0.86
CA ILE A 91 -6.44 0.27 1.17
C ILE A 91 -7.25 0.48 -0.12
N GLN A 92 -6.73 1.24 -1.10
CA GLN A 92 -7.47 1.46 -2.35
C GLN A 92 -7.65 0.17 -3.14
N SER A 93 -6.63 -0.70 -3.15
CA SER A 93 -6.67 -1.97 -3.90
C SER A 93 -7.68 -2.94 -3.29
N ALA A 94 -7.76 -3.00 -1.96
CA ALA A 94 -8.76 -3.78 -1.25
C ALA A 94 -10.18 -3.23 -1.47
N LEU A 95 -10.37 -1.91 -1.36
CA LEU A 95 -11.67 -1.25 -1.60
C LEU A 95 -12.17 -1.45 -3.03
N ALA A 96 -11.28 -1.40 -4.02
CA ALA A 96 -11.61 -1.63 -5.42
C ALA A 96 -11.66 -3.13 -5.80
N GLN A 97 -11.36 -4.02 -4.86
CA GLN A 97 -11.31 -5.48 -5.04
C GLN A 97 -10.38 -5.90 -6.19
N THR A 98 -9.33 -5.11 -6.46
CA THR A 98 -8.31 -5.45 -7.46
C THR A 98 -7.25 -6.36 -6.88
N CYS A 99 -6.97 -6.24 -5.58
CA CYS A 99 -6.04 -7.07 -4.82
C CYS A 99 -6.59 -7.25 -3.39
N PRO A 100 -6.86 -8.48 -2.93
CA PRO A 100 -7.37 -8.72 -1.60
C PRO A 100 -6.23 -8.59 -0.58
N PHE A 101 -6.39 -7.65 0.35
CA PHE A 101 -5.49 -7.48 1.49
C PHE A 101 -6.29 -7.62 2.78
N THR A 102 -5.68 -8.24 3.80
CA THR A 102 -6.26 -8.31 5.15
C THR A 102 -6.05 -6.96 5.85
N LEU A 103 -6.94 -6.00 5.63
CA LEU A 103 -6.72 -4.63 6.12
C LEU A 103 -6.64 -4.52 7.65
N SER A 104 -7.26 -5.43 8.40
CA SER A 104 -7.12 -5.48 9.87
C SER A 104 -5.67 -5.66 10.32
N TYR A 105 -4.84 -6.36 9.53
CA TYR A 105 -3.42 -6.53 9.81
C TYR A 105 -2.65 -5.20 9.70
N TYR A 106 -2.79 -4.50 8.58
CA TYR A 106 -2.13 -3.21 8.38
C TYR A 106 -2.71 -2.10 9.27
N TRP A 107 -4.00 -2.20 9.62
CA TRP A 107 -4.62 -1.30 10.60
C TRP A 107 -3.91 -1.39 11.94
N GLU A 108 -3.60 -2.60 12.41
CA GLU A 108 -2.87 -2.77 13.67
C GLU A 108 -1.46 -2.16 13.63
N HIS A 109 -0.73 -2.42 12.54
CA HIS A 109 0.60 -1.81 12.32
C HIS A 109 0.54 -0.28 12.29
N TYR A 110 -0.47 0.29 11.63
CA TYR A 110 -0.70 1.73 11.65
C TYR A 110 -1.01 2.24 13.06
N ARG A 111 -1.94 1.63 13.80
CA ARG A 111 -2.35 2.10 15.13
C ARG A 111 -1.19 2.16 16.11
N THR A 112 -0.33 1.13 16.11
CA THR A 112 0.83 1.05 17.02
C THR A 112 1.91 2.09 16.69
N GLN A 113 1.99 2.54 15.44
CA GLN A 113 3.01 3.47 14.96
C GLN A 113 2.48 4.89 14.70
N ARG A 114 1.16 5.09 14.78
CA ARG A 114 0.46 6.34 14.44
C ARG A 114 1.09 7.57 15.09
N ALA A 115 1.46 7.47 16.37
CA ALA A 115 2.04 8.57 17.15
C ALA A 115 3.40 9.06 16.61
N GLN A 116 4.10 8.26 15.81
CA GLN A 116 5.39 8.59 15.22
C GLN A 116 5.26 9.36 13.90
N LEU A 117 4.06 9.37 13.30
CA LEU A 117 3.83 10.05 12.04
C LEU A 117 3.56 11.55 12.25
N PRO A 118 3.95 12.42 11.30
CA PRO A 118 3.47 13.79 11.27
C PRO A 118 1.93 13.87 11.28
N PRO A 119 1.31 14.85 11.97
CA PRO A 119 -0.15 14.94 12.12
C PRO A 119 -0.92 14.86 10.79
N ARG A 120 -0.41 15.52 9.75
CA ARG A 120 -1.01 15.48 8.41
C ARG A 120 -1.13 14.05 7.85
N LEU A 121 -0.12 13.21 8.06
CA LEU A 121 -0.12 11.82 7.58
C LEU A 121 -0.99 10.93 8.47
N GLN A 122 -1.09 11.26 9.77
CA GLN A 122 -2.06 10.62 10.67
C GLN A 122 -3.48 10.85 10.14
N ASP A 123 -3.90 12.10 9.95
CA ASP A 123 -5.25 12.46 9.49
C ASP A 123 -5.62 11.77 8.17
N GLN A 124 -4.63 11.66 7.28
CA GLN A 124 -4.80 11.02 5.99
C GLN A 124 -5.06 9.51 6.12
N LEU A 125 -4.26 8.81 6.92
CA LEU A 125 -4.44 7.38 7.16
C LEU A 125 -5.68 7.10 8.01
N ASP A 126 -5.99 7.93 9.01
CA ASP A 126 -7.22 7.83 9.79
C ASP A 126 -8.45 7.91 8.87
N THR A 127 -8.46 8.89 7.95
CA THR A 127 -9.56 9.04 6.98
C THR A 127 -9.67 7.82 6.07
N ALA A 128 -8.54 7.31 5.58
CA ALA A 128 -8.51 6.13 4.70
C ALA A 128 -9.02 4.87 5.42
N TYR A 129 -8.57 4.63 6.66
CA TYR A 129 -8.99 3.49 7.47
C TYR A 129 -10.43 3.58 7.95
N GLN A 130 -10.89 4.77 8.35
CA GLN A 130 -12.31 4.99 8.66
C GLN A 130 -13.20 4.66 7.46
N HIS A 131 -12.77 5.00 6.25
CA HIS A 131 -13.50 4.65 5.04
C HIS A 131 -13.50 3.13 4.78
N ALA A 132 -12.36 2.46 4.96
CA ALA A 132 -12.26 0.99 4.86
C ALA A 132 -13.13 0.27 5.90
N HIS A 133 -13.17 0.78 7.13
CA HIS A 133 -13.98 0.27 8.23
C HIS A 133 -15.48 0.36 7.91
N LYS A 134 -15.95 1.50 7.38
CA LYS A 134 -17.35 1.66 6.90
C LYS A 134 -17.75 0.69 5.80
N HIS A 135 -16.78 0.13 5.06
CA HIS A 135 -17.02 -0.89 4.03
C HIS A 135 -16.87 -2.32 4.55
N GLY A 136 -16.70 -2.51 5.87
CA GLY A 136 -16.59 -3.83 6.50
C GLY A 136 -15.26 -4.55 6.23
N LEU A 137 -14.21 -3.81 5.83
CA LEU A 137 -12.89 -4.41 5.53
C LEU A 137 -11.97 -4.48 6.75
N ILE A 138 -12.38 -3.90 7.88
CA ILE A 138 -11.63 -3.90 9.14
C ILE A 138 -12.43 -4.67 10.17
N ASP A 139 -11.76 -5.64 10.79
CA ASP A 139 -12.23 -6.38 11.95
C ASP A 139 -11.48 -5.89 13.18
N ASP A 140 -12.16 -5.17 14.07
CA ASP A 140 -11.59 -4.64 15.31
C ASP A 140 -11.23 -5.73 16.33
N THR A 141 -11.70 -6.96 16.12
CA THR A 141 -11.36 -8.13 16.95
C THR A 141 -10.11 -8.85 16.45
N PHE A 142 -9.59 -8.45 15.28
CA PHE A 142 -8.38 -9.04 14.73
C PHE A 142 -7.22 -8.96 15.74
N ARG A 143 -6.52 -10.08 15.86
CA ARG A 143 -5.29 -10.20 16.62
C ARG A 143 -4.25 -10.80 15.67
N PRO A 144 -3.17 -10.08 15.34
CA PRO A 144 -2.10 -10.70 14.55
C PRO A 144 -1.55 -11.91 15.32
N PRO A 145 -1.11 -12.97 14.62
CA PRO A 145 -0.43 -14.09 15.27
C PRO A 145 0.78 -13.56 16.04
N SER A 146 0.96 -14.03 17.28
CA SER A 146 2.16 -13.72 18.05
C SER A 146 3.40 -14.24 17.31
N PRO A 147 4.52 -13.48 17.30
CA PRO A 147 5.76 -13.89 16.65
C PRO A 147 6.34 -15.17 17.24
#